data_AF-A0A3C0AT48-F1
#
_entry.id   AF-A0A3C0AT48-F1
#
_cell.length_a   1.000
_cell.length_b   1.000
_cell.length_c   1.000
_cell.angle_alpha   90.00
_cell.angle_beta   90.00
_cell.angle_gamma   90.00
#
_symmetry.space_group_name_H-M   'P 1'
#
loop_
_entity.id
_entity.type
_entity.pdbx_description
1 polymer ?
#
loop_
_entity_poly.entity_id
_entity_poly.type
_entity_poly.pdbx_seq_one_letter_code
_entity_poly.pdbx_strand_id
1 'polypeptide(L)'
;MCGIAGIIRSDLAPVEQSELQAMIETLNHRGPDASGISTFGFVGFAHSRLSIVDLAGGLQPMQTPDGLLTITFNGEIFNHIELRAHLKNKGYEFRTHSDTEVILHMYAEYGPECVQHFNGQWAFAIHDRKRQEVFLSRDRMGIRPLVYTQTQGRLSFASEVKALFALPDVKREVDLKSLNELFTFWSPLPPRTFFAGVNELPPAHSMIVKNGQVKIWQYWHLDYQPNEESRSLDDWADELRELLINATQLRLRADVSVGAYLSGGLDSSVTAAIIRNYTNAPLNTFSVNFNDKDYDESSYQQEMIRELGTDHQ
;
A
#
# COMPACT_ATOMS: atom_id res chain seq x y z
N MET A 1 -4.98 -4.51 -6.92
CA MET A 1 -3.94 -4.15 -5.92
C MET A 1 -3.22 -5.43 -5.55
N CYS A 2 -1.93 -5.48 -5.25
CA CYS A 2 -1.32 -6.75 -4.84
C CYS A 2 -1.82 -7.25 -3.46
N GLY A 3 -1.58 -8.53 -3.16
CA GLY A 3 -1.70 -9.13 -1.84
C GLY A 3 -0.34 -9.59 -1.35
N ILE A 4 0.00 -9.29 -0.09
CA ILE A 4 1.22 -9.77 0.56
C ILE A 4 0.88 -10.60 1.79
N ALA A 5 1.74 -11.57 2.10
CA ALA A 5 1.71 -12.35 3.32
C ALA A 5 3.13 -12.76 3.74
N GLY A 6 3.33 -13.03 5.03
CA GLY A 6 4.59 -13.57 5.50
C GLY A 6 4.55 -14.08 6.93
N ILE A 7 5.53 -14.93 7.26
CA ILE A 7 5.69 -15.59 8.55
C ILE A 7 7.13 -15.39 9.02
N ILE A 8 7.29 -15.06 10.29
CA ILE A 8 8.58 -14.85 10.96
C ILE A 8 8.55 -15.67 12.25
N ARG A 9 9.35 -16.73 12.30
CA ARG A 9 9.43 -17.63 13.44
C ARG A 9 10.47 -17.16 14.46
N SER A 10 10.07 -17.05 15.72
CA SER A 10 10.96 -16.64 16.81
C SER A 10 11.81 -17.78 17.35
N ASP A 11 11.40 -19.04 17.12
CA ASP A 11 12.15 -20.24 17.49
C ASP A 11 13.23 -20.63 16.46
N LEU A 12 13.38 -19.82 15.41
CA LEU A 12 14.31 -20.02 14.30
C LEU A 12 14.07 -21.31 13.48
N ALA A 13 12.96 -22.02 13.72
CA ALA A 13 12.60 -23.15 12.88
C ALA A 13 12.27 -22.67 11.45
N PRO A 14 12.42 -23.52 10.42
CA PRO A 14 12.02 -23.18 9.07
C PRO A 14 10.52 -22.84 8.97
N VAL A 15 10.18 -21.87 8.12
CA VAL A 15 8.80 -21.60 7.72
C VAL A 15 8.36 -22.65 6.70
N GLU A 16 7.21 -23.26 6.95
CA GLU A 16 6.61 -24.23 6.05
C GLU A 16 5.99 -23.52 4.84
N GLN A 17 6.39 -23.94 3.63
CA GLN A 17 5.90 -23.33 2.40
C GLN A 17 4.38 -23.51 2.23
N SER A 18 3.81 -24.61 2.74
CA SER A 18 2.38 -24.89 2.69
C SER A 18 1.54 -23.87 3.48
N GLU A 19 2.07 -23.32 4.57
CA GLU A 19 1.40 -22.28 5.33
C GLU A 19 1.32 -20.98 4.53
N LEU A 20 2.43 -20.56 3.90
CA LEU A 20 2.47 -19.40 3.02
C LEU A 20 1.54 -19.55 1.80
N GLN A 21 1.48 -20.76 1.24
CA GLN A 21 0.58 -21.11 0.15
C GLN A 21 -0.89 -20.94 0.57
N ALA A 22 -1.27 -21.48 1.73
CA ALA A 22 -2.63 -21.34 2.26
C ALA A 22 -3.00 -19.87 2.52
N MET A 23 -2.05 -19.05 3.00
CA MET A 23 -2.28 -17.61 3.19
C MET A 23 -2.53 -16.90 1.86
N ILE A 24 -1.68 -17.13 0.85
CA ILE A 24 -1.72 -16.35 -0.39
C ILE A 24 -2.88 -16.71 -1.31
N GLU A 25 -3.34 -17.97 -1.28
CA GLU A 25 -4.53 -18.40 -2.03
C GLU A 25 -5.78 -17.59 -1.65
N THR A 26 -5.89 -17.16 -0.40
CA THR A 26 -7.00 -16.30 0.05
C THR A 26 -6.94 -14.88 -0.52
N LEU A 27 -5.82 -14.48 -1.12
CA LEU A 27 -5.54 -13.12 -1.61
C LEU A 27 -5.51 -13.02 -3.14
N ASN A 28 -5.79 -14.10 -3.87
CA ASN A 28 -5.77 -14.14 -5.34
C ASN A 28 -6.66 -13.06 -6.00
N HIS A 29 -7.77 -12.68 -5.37
CA HIS A 29 -8.68 -11.63 -5.86
C HIS A 29 -8.02 -10.24 -5.91
N ARG A 30 -6.95 -10.03 -5.14
CA ARG A 30 -6.19 -8.78 -5.16
C ARG A 30 -5.29 -8.75 -6.40
N GLY A 31 -4.50 -9.81 -6.58
CA GLY A 31 -3.49 -9.93 -7.62
C GLY A 31 -3.62 -11.23 -8.44
N PRO A 32 -4.47 -11.24 -9.48
CA PRO A 32 -4.76 -12.43 -10.26
C PRO A 32 -3.68 -12.79 -11.30
N ASP A 33 -2.71 -11.91 -11.57
CA ASP A 33 -1.81 -12.07 -12.72
C ASP A 33 -0.65 -13.04 -12.44
N ALA A 34 -0.15 -13.06 -11.21
CA ALA A 34 0.94 -13.93 -10.79
C ALA A 34 0.96 -14.14 -9.27
N SER A 35 1.64 -15.19 -8.83
CA SER A 35 1.90 -15.45 -7.41
C SER A 35 3.34 -15.92 -7.21
N GLY A 36 3.92 -15.63 -6.04
CA GLY A 36 5.27 -16.08 -5.68
C GLY A 36 5.42 -16.36 -4.19
N ILE A 37 6.29 -17.31 -3.84
CA ILE A 37 6.63 -17.68 -2.47
C ILE A 37 8.14 -17.86 -2.36
N SER A 38 8.73 -17.31 -1.31
CA SER A 38 10.16 -17.47 -0.99
C SER A 38 10.35 -17.71 0.50
N THR A 39 11.13 -18.74 0.87
CA THR A 39 11.46 -19.10 2.25
C THR A 39 12.95 -18.99 2.52
N PHE A 40 13.31 -18.54 3.73
CA PHE A 40 14.67 -18.20 4.16
C PHE A 40 14.93 -18.69 5.59
N GLY A 41 14.73 -19.98 5.83
CA GLY A 41 14.73 -20.52 7.18
C GLY A 41 13.53 -19.98 7.94
N PHE A 42 13.77 -19.21 9.00
CA PHE A 42 12.74 -18.70 9.91
C PHE A 42 11.90 -17.55 9.36
N VAL A 43 12.19 -17.05 8.16
CA VAL A 43 11.39 -16.02 7.47
C VAL A 43 10.85 -16.60 6.16
N GLY A 44 9.60 -16.29 5.83
CA GLY A 44 9.07 -16.58 4.51
C GLY A 44 8.02 -15.55 4.07
N PHE A 45 7.99 -15.25 2.78
CA PHE A 45 7.09 -14.29 2.16
C PHE A 45 6.31 -14.93 1.03
N ALA A 46 5.07 -14.46 0.85
CA ALA A 46 4.22 -14.77 -0.27
C ALA A 46 3.65 -13.48 -0.89
N HIS A 47 3.36 -13.54 -2.18
CA HIS A 47 2.87 -12.42 -2.98
C HIS A 47 1.85 -12.88 -4.01
N SER A 48 0.82 -12.07 -4.21
CA SER A 48 -0.20 -12.19 -5.26
C SER A 48 -0.22 -10.84 -5.99
N ARG A 49 0.05 -10.86 -7.29
CA ARG A 49 0.42 -9.70 -8.08
C ARG A 49 -0.71 -9.24 -8.99
N LEU A 50 -1.01 -7.94 -8.93
CA LEU A 50 -1.65 -7.21 -10.02
C LEU A 50 -0.57 -6.36 -10.69
N SER A 51 -0.37 -6.54 -11.98
CA SER A 51 0.74 -5.98 -12.74
C SER A 51 0.35 -4.61 -13.27
N ILE A 52 0.80 -3.55 -12.59
CA ILE A 52 0.50 -2.14 -12.96
C ILE A 52 1.74 -1.42 -13.52
N VAL A 53 2.91 -1.70 -12.95
CA VAL A 53 4.22 -1.18 -13.37
C VAL A 53 5.16 -2.35 -13.58
N ASP A 54 5.90 -2.32 -14.69
CA ASP A 54 6.86 -3.33 -15.11
C ASP A 54 6.27 -4.74 -15.19
N LEU A 55 5.38 -4.94 -16.16
CA LEU A 55 4.61 -6.17 -16.33
C LEU A 55 5.50 -7.43 -16.34
N ALA A 56 6.73 -7.36 -16.87
CA ALA A 56 7.64 -8.49 -16.99
C ALA A 56 8.65 -8.65 -15.84
N GLY A 57 9.19 -7.55 -15.30
CA GLY A 57 10.29 -7.56 -14.33
C GLY A 57 9.88 -7.46 -12.85
N GLY A 58 8.64 -7.06 -12.57
CA GLY A 58 8.16 -6.80 -11.20
C GLY A 58 7.69 -8.02 -10.39
N LEU A 59 8.23 -9.21 -10.63
CA LEU A 59 7.87 -10.43 -9.88
C LEU A 59 8.32 -10.32 -8.41
N GLN A 60 7.50 -10.86 -7.51
CA GLN A 60 7.72 -10.78 -6.07
C GLN A 60 7.43 -12.14 -5.38
N PRO A 61 8.08 -12.47 -4.25
CA PRO A 61 9.05 -11.65 -3.51
C PRO A 61 10.34 -11.34 -4.28
N MET A 62 10.72 -10.07 -4.37
CA MET A 62 11.86 -9.60 -5.15
C MET A 62 13.13 -9.62 -4.29
N GLN A 63 14.27 -10.03 -4.85
CA GLN A 63 15.54 -10.11 -4.14
C GLN A 63 16.60 -9.21 -4.76
N THR A 64 17.50 -8.68 -3.94
CA THR A 64 18.73 -8.07 -4.43
C THR A 64 19.65 -9.12 -5.08
N PRO A 65 20.55 -8.72 -5.99
CA PRO A 65 21.47 -9.64 -6.68
C PRO A 65 22.32 -10.53 -5.77
N ASP A 66 22.71 -10.01 -4.62
CA ASP A 66 23.50 -10.70 -3.60
C ASP A 66 22.63 -11.57 -2.66
N GLY A 67 21.32 -11.52 -2.82
CA GLY A 67 20.35 -12.24 -1.99
C GLY A 67 20.26 -11.75 -0.53
N LEU A 68 20.88 -10.61 -0.19
CA LEU A 68 20.90 -10.10 1.18
C LEU A 68 19.57 -9.49 1.61
N LEU A 69 18.86 -8.86 0.67
CA LEU A 69 17.55 -8.27 0.90
C LEU A 69 16.49 -9.01 0.08
N THR A 70 15.32 -9.21 0.66
CA THR A 70 14.14 -9.69 -0.05
C THR A 70 12.92 -8.89 0.36
N ILE A 71 12.06 -8.50 -0.58
CA ILE A 71 10.86 -7.70 -0.33
C ILE A 71 9.59 -8.40 -0.83
N THR A 72 8.50 -8.22 -0.10
CA THR A 72 7.12 -8.36 -0.61
C THR A 72 6.39 -7.04 -0.40
N PHE A 73 5.73 -6.53 -1.45
CA PHE A 73 5.21 -5.17 -1.52
C PHE A 73 3.84 -5.11 -2.23
N ASN A 74 2.90 -4.43 -1.59
CA ASN A 74 1.62 -4.01 -2.14
C ASN A 74 1.54 -2.49 -2.07
N GLY A 75 1.58 -1.82 -3.22
CA GLY A 75 1.59 -0.36 -3.27
C GLY A 75 2.12 0.18 -4.59
N GLU A 76 2.35 1.48 -4.59
CA GLU A 76 3.00 2.26 -5.63
C GLU A 76 3.86 3.34 -4.97
N ILE A 77 5.12 3.46 -5.37
CA ILE A 77 5.98 4.60 -5.02
C ILE A 77 5.97 5.58 -6.21
N PHE A 78 5.15 6.62 -6.13
CA PHE A 78 4.93 7.57 -7.21
C PHE A 78 6.20 8.32 -7.63
N ASN A 79 7.09 8.60 -6.68
CA ASN A 79 8.37 9.26 -6.93
C ASN A 79 9.53 8.28 -7.23
N HIS A 80 9.24 7.03 -7.63
CA HIS A 80 10.29 6.03 -7.90
C HIS A 80 11.22 6.43 -9.05
N ILE A 81 10.77 7.23 -10.02
CA ILE A 81 11.59 7.72 -11.14
C ILE A 81 12.70 8.63 -10.60
N GLU A 82 12.32 9.58 -9.75
CA GLU A 82 13.23 10.54 -9.12
C GLU A 82 14.19 9.83 -8.15
N LEU A 83 13.67 8.92 -7.32
CA LEU A 83 14.49 8.13 -6.39
C LEU A 83 15.48 7.20 -7.14
N ARG A 84 15.07 6.62 -8.26
CA ARG A 84 15.95 5.82 -9.12
C ARG A 84 17.08 6.66 -9.69
N ALA A 85 16.81 7.87 -10.17
CA ALA A 85 17.85 8.77 -10.67
C ALA A 85 18.85 9.13 -9.56
N HIS A 86 18.35 9.44 -8.36
CA HIS A 86 19.17 9.68 -7.18
C HIS A 86 20.07 8.50 -6.81
N LEU A 87 19.52 7.28 -6.80
CA LEU A 87 20.30 6.06 -6.51
C LEU A 87 21.32 5.71 -7.60
N LYS A 88 21.01 5.95 -8.89
CA LYS A 88 21.97 5.79 -9.98
C LYS A 88 23.19 6.71 -9.80
N ASN A 89 22.98 7.95 -9.35
CA ASN A 89 24.06 8.88 -9.04
C ASN A 89 24.94 8.42 -7.86
N LYS A 90 24.41 7.55 -6.99
CA LYS A 90 25.15 6.89 -5.90
C LYS A 90 25.83 5.58 -6.32
N GLY A 91 25.67 5.16 -7.58
CA GLY A 91 26.29 3.95 -8.13
C GLY A 91 25.44 2.69 -8.05
N TYR A 92 24.15 2.79 -7.74
CA TYR A 92 23.25 1.62 -7.78
C TYR A 92 22.87 1.26 -9.21
N GLU A 93 23.02 -0.02 -9.55
CA GLU A 93 22.55 -0.59 -10.80
C GLU A 93 21.15 -1.19 -10.64
N PHE A 94 20.32 -1.04 -11.67
CA PHE A 94 18.94 -1.53 -11.67
C PHE A 94 18.74 -2.55 -12.79
N ARG A 95 17.98 -3.60 -12.50
CA ARG A 95 17.65 -4.70 -13.42
C ARG A 95 16.23 -4.62 -13.96
N THR A 96 15.37 -3.88 -13.26
CA THR A 96 13.94 -3.74 -13.53
C THR A 96 13.60 -2.25 -13.58
N HIS A 97 12.45 -1.88 -14.15
CA HIS A 97 11.90 -0.53 -14.00
C HIS A 97 10.83 -0.44 -12.91
N SER A 98 10.51 -1.55 -12.25
CA SER A 98 9.63 -1.60 -11.06
C SER A 98 10.11 -0.69 -9.93
N ASP A 99 9.16 -0.02 -9.29
CA ASP A 99 9.33 0.72 -8.04
C ASP A 99 9.76 -0.18 -6.87
N THR A 100 9.44 -1.47 -6.90
CA THR A 100 9.89 -2.48 -5.92
C THR A 100 11.41 -2.49 -5.75
N GLU A 101 12.17 -2.42 -6.86
CA GLU A 101 13.64 -2.43 -6.82
C GLU A 101 14.18 -1.12 -6.21
N VAL A 102 13.47 -0.01 -6.42
CA VAL A 102 13.80 1.28 -5.77
C VAL A 102 13.68 1.17 -4.26
N ILE A 103 12.65 0.48 -3.74
CA ILE A 103 12.50 0.27 -2.30
C ILE A 103 13.68 -0.52 -1.73
N LEU A 104 14.10 -1.61 -2.39
CA LEU A 104 15.24 -2.41 -1.96
C LEU A 104 16.52 -1.58 -1.87
N HIS A 105 16.83 -0.80 -2.90
CA HIS A 105 18.03 0.05 -2.92
C HIS A 105 17.95 1.22 -1.94
N MET A 106 16.77 1.82 -1.78
CA MET A 106 16.57 2.85 -0.75
C MET A 106 16.75 2.28 0.66
N TYR A 107 16.29 1.06 0.94
CA TYR A 107 16.54 0.39 2.22
C TYR A 107 18.01 0.01 2.40
N ALA A 108 18.70 -0.45 1.34
CA ALA A 108 20.14 -0.72 1.41
C ALA A 108 20.94 0.53 1.78
N GLU A 109 20.57 1.68 1.23
CA GLU A 109 21.23 2.97 1.44
C GLU A 109 20.89 3.60 2.81
N TYR A 110 19.60 3.65 3.17
CA TYR A 110 19.10 4.44 4.30
C TYR A 110 18.56 3.59 5.45
N GLY A 111 18.52 2.27 5.31
CA GLY A 111 17.88 1.37 6.26
C GLY A 111 16.40 1.70 6.45
N PRO A 112 15.85 1.53 7.67
CA PRO A 112 14.45 1.83 7.98
C PRO A 112 14.00 3.26 7.66
N GLU A 113 14.92 4.23 7.63
CA GLU A 113 14.60 5.63 7.33
C GLU A 113 14.32 5.88 5.84
N CYS A 114 14.50 4.87 4.98
CA CYS A 114 14.16 4.96 3.56
C CYS A 114 12.73 5.48 3.31
N VAL A 115 11.79 5.15 4.20
CA VAL A 115 10.37 5.49 4.05
C VAL A 115 10.08 6.98 4.17
N GLN A 116 10.99 7.77 4.75
CA GLN A 116 10.87 9.23 4.80
C GLN A 116 10.95 9.85 3.39
N HIS A 117 11.62 9.18 2.46
CA HIS A 117 11.82 9.65 1.10
C HIS A 117 10.68 9.26 0.13
N PHE A 118 9.73 8.43 0.59
CA PHE A 118 8.69 7.89 -0.28
C PHE A 118 7.50 8.85 -0.41
N ASN A 119 7.07 9.06 -1.64
CA ASN A 119 5.75 9.59 -1.99
C ASN A 119 4.97 8.46 -2.67
N GLY A 120 3.90 7.99 -2.03
CA GLY A 120 3.23 6.78 -2.48
C GLY A 120 2.20 6.26 -1.50
N GLN A 121 1.72 5.07 -1.83
CA GLN A 121 0.83 4.23 -1.02
C GLN A 121 1.48 2.86 -0.91
N TRP A 122 1.64 2.29 0.28
CA TRP A 122 2.42 1.07 0.47
C TRP A 122 2.08 0.31 1.72
N ALA A 123 2.20 -1.01 1.58
CA ALA A 123 2.47 -1.95 2.64
C ALA A 123 3.57 -2.88 2.12
N PHE A 124 4.69 -3.00 2.83
CA PHE A 124 5.74 -3.94 2.46
C PHE A 124 6.40 -4.59 3.67
N ALA A 125 7.11 -5.68 3.42
CA ALA A 125 8.05 -6.29 4.34
C ALA A 125 9.38 -6.59 3.62
N ILE A 126 10.50 -6.24 4.25
CA ILE A 126 11.86 -6.51 3.79
C ILE A 126 12.54 -7.43 4.80
N HIS A 127 13.00 -8.59 4.34
CA HIS A 127 13.91 -9.44 5.09
C HIS A 127 15.35 -8.99 4.83
N ASP A 128 16.02 -8.49 5.86
CA ASP A 128 17.44 -8.17 5.84
C ASP A 128 18.23 -9.31 6.48
N ARG A 129 18.89 -10.12 5.64
CA ARG A 129 19.69 -11.25 6.10
C ARG A 129 20.97 -10.82 6.83
N LYS A 130 21.53 -9.65 6.51
CA LYS A 130 22.73 -9.16 7.18
C LYS A 130 22.41 -8.74 8.61
N ARG A 131 21.27 -8.09 8.81
CA ARG A 131 20.79 -7.64 10.12
C ARG A 131 19.99 -8.69 10.88
N GLN A 132 19.60 -9.79 10.23
CA GLN A 132 18.75 -10.86 10.78
C GLN A 132 17.44 -10.30 11.33
N GLU A 133 16.78 -9.45 10.55
CA GLU A 133 15.53 -8.79 10.92
C GLU A 133 14.57 -8.68 9.74
N VAL A 134 13.29 -8.52 10.05
CA VAL A 134 12.28 -8.14 9.05
C VAL A 134 11.76 -6.75 9.38
N PHE A 135 11.86 -5.87 8.40
CA PHE A 135 11.34 -4.51 8.45
C PHE A 135 10.03 -4.43 7.68
N LEU A 136 8.96 -3.99 8.34
CA LEU A 136 7.67 -3.73 7.71
C LEU A 136 7.36 -2.23 7.78
N SER A 137 6.64 -1.73 6.78
CA SER A 137 6.16 -0.35 6.79
C SER A 137 4.80 -0.23 6.11
N ARG A 138 3.96 0.66 6.64
CA ARG A 138 2.69 1.08 6.05
C ARG A 138 2.70 2.58 5.77
N ASP A 139 2.09 2.99 4.67
CA ASP A 139 2.08 4.38 4.22
C ASP A 139 1.44 5.37 5.20
N ARG A 140 1.71 6.66 4.94
CA ARG A 140 1.36 7.79 5.80
C ARG A 140 -0.13 7.83 6.18
N MET A 141 -1.01 7.42 5.27
CA MET A 141 -2.46 7.50 5.44
C MET A 141 -3.10 6.11 5.60
N GLY A 142 -2.31 5.04 5.62
CA GLY A 142 -2.81 3.67 5.76
C GLY A 142 -3.60 3.18 4.55
N ILE A 143 -3.35 3.73 3.36
CA ILE A 143 -4.10 3.44 2.12
C ILE A 143 -3.98 1.96 1.76
N ARG A 144 -2.79 1.37 1.87
CA ARG A 144 -2.60 -0.07 1.69
C ARG A 144 -2.75 -0.80 3.03
N PRO A 145 -3.58 -1.85 3.12
CA PRO A 145 -3.80 -2.55 4.37
C PRO A 145 -2.62 -3.44 4.73
N LEU A 146 -2.32 -3.50 6.03
CA LEU A 146 -1.31 -4.39 6.60
C LEU A 146 -1.74 -4.81 8.01
N VAL A 147 -2.14 -6.07 8.13
CA VAL A 147 -2.52 -6.69 9.40
C VAL A 147 -1.48 -7.70 9.85
N TYR A 148 -1.37 -7.93 11.15
CA TYR A 148 -0.47 -8.89 11.74
C TYR A 148 -1.05 -9.52 13.00
N THR A 149 -0.55 -10.70 13.33
CA THR A 149 -0.84 -11.39 14.58
C THR A 149 0.44 -11.99 15.13
N GLN A 150 0.49 -12.13 16.46
CA GLN A 150 1.57 -12.79 17.15
C GLN A 150 0.98 -13.94 17.95
N THR A 151 1.40 -15.16 17.60
CA THR A 151 1.05 -16.40 18.29
C THR A 151 2.30 -16.98 18.96
N GLN A 152 2.16 -18.11 19.64
CA GLN A 152 3.33 -18.74 20.29
C GLN A 152 4.35 -19.17 19.23
N GLY A 153 5.49 -18.48 19.20
CA GLY A 153 6.62 -18.86 18.34
C GLY A 153 6.68 -18.16 16.99
N ARG A 154 5.71 -17.30 16.62
CA ARG A 154 5.75 -16.57 15.34
C ARG A 154 4.99 -15.25 15.32
N LEU A 155 5.45 -14.37 14.43
CA LEU A 155 4.68 -13.24 13.92
C LEU A 155 4.28 -13.54 12.47
N SER A 156 3.01 -13.32 12.15
CA SER A 156 2.48 -13.48 10.79
C SER A 156 1.81 -12.19 10.36
N PHE A 157 2.01 -11.76 9.12
CA PHE A 157 1.43 -10.54 8.56
C PHE A 157 0.78 -10.81 7.19
N ALA A 158 -0.19 -9.97 6.82
CA ALA A 158 -0.84 -10.04 5.52
C ALA A 158 -1.53 -8.73 5.13
N SER A 159 -1.93 -8.61 3.86
CA SER A 159 -2.80 -7.51 3.40
C SER A 159 -4.22 -7.59 3.97
N GLU A 160 -4.74 -8.79 4.26
CA GLU A 160 -6.10 -8.96 4.77
C GLU A 160 -6.14 -10.03 5.84
N VAL A 161 -7.05 -9.87 6.82
CA VAL A 161 -7.17 -10.76 7.98
C VAL A 161 -7.41 -12.22 7.58
N LYS A 162 -8.16 -12.47 6.49
CA LYS A 162 -8.47 -13.84 6.05
C LYS A 162 -7.25 -14.68 5.68
N ALA A 163 -6.14 -14.05 5.29
CA ALA A 163 -4.89 -14.76 5.07
C ALA A 163 -4.29 -15.26 6.40
N LEU A 164 -4.38 -14.48 7.48
CA LEU A 164 -3.95 -14.93 8.81
C LEU A 164 -4.79 -16.11 9.29
N PHE A 165 -6.09 -16.12 8.97
CA PHE A 165 -7.01 -17.22 9.31
C PHE A 165 -6.82 -18.51 8.52
N ALA A 166 -5.90 -18.53 7.55
CA ALA A 166 -5.45 -19.77 6.91
C ALA A 166 -4.46 -20.54 7.81
N LEU A 167 -3.88 -19.87 8.81
CA LEU A 167 -2.96 -20.49 9.77
C LEU A 167 -3.73 -21.18 10.91
N PRO A 168 -3.34 -22.40 11.31
CA PRO A 168 -4.12 -23.23 12.25
C PRO A 168 -4.15 -22.69 13.68
N ASP A 169 -3.18 -21.84 14.05
CA ASP A 169 -3.02 -21.25 15.38
C ASP A 169 -3.70 -19.89 15.53
N VAL A 170 -4.26 -19.33 14.45
CA VAL A 170 -4.95 -18.03 14.48
C VAL A 170 -6.45 -18.25 14.65
N LYS A 171 -6.98 -17.86 15.81
CA LYS A 171 -8.41 -18.00 16.14
C LYS A 171 -9.24 -16.90 15.50
N ARG A 172 -10.49 -17.24 15.15
CA ARG A 172 -11.50 -16.31 14.63
C ARG A 172 -12.43 -15.89 15.77
N GLU A 173 -11.99 -14.91 16.54
CA GLU A 173 -12.74 -14.40 17.70
C GLU A 173 -13.01 -12.90 17.51
N VAL A 174 -14.20 -12.44 17.92
CA VAL A 174 -14.55 -11.02 17.86
C VAL A 174 -13.88 -10.27 19.01
N ASP A 175 -13.26 -9.13 18.73
CA ASP A 175 -12.83 -8.21 19.78
C ASP A 175 -14.00 -7.32 20.20
N LEU A 176 -14.52 -7.53 21.41
CA LEU A 176 -15.69 -6.80 21.91
C LEU A 176 -15.42 -5.30 22.10
N LYS A 177 -14.16 -4.88 22.28
CA LYS A 177 -13.82 -3.45 22.36
C LYS A 177 -13.91 -2.83 20.97
N SER A 178 -13.37 -3.49 19.95
CA SER A 178 -13.50 -3.05 18.56
C SER A 178 -14.93 -3.09 18.05
N LEU A 179 -15.76 -4.02 18.53
CA LEU A 179 -17.20 -3.99 18.27
C LEU A 179 -17.84 -2.71 18.84
N ASN A 180 -17.48 -2.31 20.07
CA ASN A 180 -17.94 -1.05 20.66
C ASN A 180 -17.40 0.18 19.90
N GLU A 181 -16.15 0.15 19.44
CA GLU A 181 -15.59 1.22 18.60
C GLU A 181 -16.31 1.34 17.27
N LEU A 182 -16.66 0.22 16.64
CA LEU A 182 -17.43 0.21 15.40
C LEU A 182 -18.77 0.95 15.58
N PHE A 183 -19.50 0.69 16.66
CA PHE A 183 -20.76 1.39 16.94
C PHE A 183 -20.58 2.87 17.35
N THR A 184 -19.39 3.25 17.82
CA THR A 184 -19.10 4.64 18.26
C THR A 184 -18.52 5.50 17.14
N PHE A 185 -17.57 4.97 16.37
CA PHE A 185 -16.72 5.68 15.41
C PHE A 185 -16.87 5.17 13.97
N TRP A 186 -17.73 4.18 13.73
CA TRP A 186 -17.92 3.50 12.44
C TRP A 186 -16.68 2.74 11.92
N SER A 187 -15.66 2.59 12.76
CA SER A 187 -14.46 1.78 12.50
C SER A 187 -13.78 1.40 13.81
N PRO A 188 -13.11 0.23 13.91
CA PRO A 188 -12.10 -0.02 14.92
C PRO A 188 -10.99 1.04 14.87
N LEU A 189 -10.39 1.35 16.01
CA LEU A 189 -9.27 2.28 16.09
C LEU A 189 -7.93 1.51 16.05
N PRO A 190 -6.99 1.84 15.14
CA PRO A 190 -5.67 1.24 15.12
C PRO A 190 -4.99 1.32 16.50
N PRO A 191 -4.26 0.28 16.93
CA PRO A 191 -3.88 -0.91 16.16
C PRO A 191 -4.94 -2.02 16.14
N ARG A 192 -6.11 -1.85 16.77
CA ARG A 192 -7.09 -2.94 16.85
C ARG A 192 -7.74 -3.20 15.50
N THR A 193 -8.10 -4.46 15.26
CA THR A 193 -9.05 -4.86 14.23
C THR A 193 -10.31 -5.40 14.87
N PHE A 194 -11.33 -5.73 14.07
CA PHE A 194 -12.53 -6.41 14.56
C PHE A 194 -12.25 -7.78 15.22
N PHE A 195 -11.07 -8.36 14.99
CA PHE A 195 -10.73 -9.71 15.44
C PHE A 195 -9.72 -9.69 16.58
N ALA A 196 -10.06 -10.39 17.66
CA ALA A 196 -9.19 -10.52 18.82
C ALA A 196 -7.87 -11.19 18.45
N GLY A 197 -6.76 -10.61 18.91
CA GLY A 197 -5.40 -11.10 18.60
C GLY A 197 -4.89 -10.75 17.20
N VAL A 198 -5.67 -10.05 16.37
CA VAL A 198 -5.23 -9.49 15.10
C VAL A 198 -5.18 -7.97 15.21
N ASN A 199 -4.01 -7.42 14.89
CA ASN A 199 -3.77 -5.98 14.87
C ASN A 199 -3.55 -5.51 13.43
N GLU A 200 -3.84 -4.25 13.15
CA GLU A 200 -3.31 -3.57 11.97
C GLU A 200 -2.07 -2.76 12.33
N LEU A 201 -1.07 -2.70 11.44
CA LEU A 201 0.01 -1.74 11.59
C LEU A 201 -0.60 -0.35 11.36
N PRO A 202 -0.56 0.59 12.33
CA PRO A 202 -1.24 1.86 12.15
C PRO A 202 -0.68 2.66 10.95
N PRO A 203 -1.46 3.59 10.38
CA PRO A 203 -0.97 4.54 9.38
C PRO A 203 0.33 5.21 9.84
N ALA A 204 1.25 5.46 8.92
CA ALA A 204 2.53 6.12 9.19
C ALA A 204 3.44 5.41 10.20
N HIS A 205 3.27 4.10 10.38
CA HIS A 205 4.12 3.30 11.26
C HIS A 205 4.98 2.30 10.49
N SER A 206 6.12 2.01 11.10
CA SER A 206 7.01 0.93 10.71
C SER A 206 7.21 -0.03 11.87
N MET A 207 7.60 -1.25 11.53
CA MET A 207 7.83 -2.34 12.47
C MET A 207 9.17 -3.02 12.15
N ILE A 208 9.95 -3.35 13.18
CA ILE A 208 11.06 -4.30 13.09
C ILE A 208 10.73 -5.52 13.92
N VAL A 209 10.92 -6.69 13.32
CA VAL A 209 10.84 -7.98 13.99
C VAL A 209 12.23 -8.60 14.01
N LYS A 210 12.75 -8.87 15.21
CA LYS A 210 14.11 -9.39 15.41
C LYS A 210 14.17 -10.24 16.67
N ASN A 211 14.67 -11.47 16.57
CA ASN A 211 14.79 -12.39 17.71
C ASN A 211 13.49 -12.54 18.52
N GLY A 212 12.35 -12.60 17.84
CA GLY A 212 11.02 -12.66 18.46
C GLY A 212 10.52 -11.35 19.11
N GLN A 213 11.34 -10.30 19.11
CA GLN A 213 10.95 -8.97 19.59
C GLN A 213 10.35 -8.15 18.45
N VAL A 214 9.34 -7.35 18.79
CA VAL A 214 8.64 -6.45 17.88
C VAL A 214 8.83 -5.02 18.37
N LYS A 215 9.36 -4.16 17.52
CA LYS A 215 9.44 -2.71 17.75
C LYS A 215 8.60 -2.01 16.71
N ILE A 216 7.60 -1.26 17.14
CA ILE A 216 6.74 -0.43 16.27
C ILE A 216 7.00 1.03 16.60
N TRP A 217 7.11 1.90 15.59
CA TRP A 217 7.23 3.34 15.77
C TRP A 217 6.55 4.10 14.64
N GLN A 218 6.07 5.30 14.97
CA GLN A 218 5.55 6.25 14.01
C GLN A 218 6.73 6.97 13.32
N TYR A 219 6.81 6.92 12.00
CA TYR A 219 7.84 7.63 11.24
C TYR A 219 7.34 8.95 10.64
N TRP A 220 6.01 9.16 10.61
CA TRP A 220 5.41 10.37 10.07
C TRP A 220 4.13 10.74 10.83
N HIS A 221 3.88 12.03 10.98
CA HIS A 221 2.61 12.57 11.46
C HIS A 221 2.28 13.84 10.68
N LEU A 222 0.99 14.13 10.54
CA LEU A 222 0.56 15.41 10.00
C LEU A 222 0.72 16.47 11.08
N ASP A 223 1.43 17.55 10.75
CA ASP A 223 1.54 18.71 11.63
C ASP A 223 0.37 19.66 11.37
N TYR A 224 -0.34 20.03 12.45
CA TYR A 224 -1.47 20.94 12.43
C TYR A 224 -1.12 22.31 13.03
N GLN A 225 0.17 22.63 13.23
CA GLN A 225 0.55 23.96 13.67
C GLN A 225 -0.06 25.02 12.73
N PRO A 226 -0.68 26.09 13.29
CA PRO A 226 -1.21 27.18 12.49
C PRO A 226 -0.10 27.76 11.61
N ASN A 227 -0.40 27.96 10.32
CA ASN A 227 0.53 28.66 9.46
C ASN A 227 0.53 30.15 9.81
N GLU A 228 1.69 30.69 10.18
CA GLU A 228 1.89 32.11 10.46
C GLU A 228 2.12 32.95 9.19
N GLU A 229 2.17 32.31 8.02
CA GLU A 229 2.34 33.00 6.74
C GLU A 229 1.16 33.92 6.40
N SER A 230 1.46 35.18 6.14
CA SER A 230 0.51 36.14 5.58
C SER A 230 0.46 35.99 4.07
N ARG A 231 -0.43 35.12 3.59
CA ARG A 231 -0.71 34.89 2.16
C ARG A 231 -2.17 35.21 1.85
N SER A 232 -2.45 35.66 0.63
CA SER A 232 -3.82 35.92 0.20
C SER A 232 -4.58 34.62 -0.02
N LEU A 233 -5.91 34.68 -0.03
CA LEU A 233 -6.75 33.53 -0.36
C LEU A 233 -6.45 32.99 -1.76
N ASP A 234 -6.15 33.87 -2.70
CA ASP A 234 -5.82 33.50 -4.09
C ASP A 234 -4.50 32.72 -4.14
N ASP A 235 -3.49 33.14 -3.37
CA ASP A 235 -2.21 32.41 -3.27
C ASP A 235 -2.40 30.99 -2.71
N TRP A 236 -3.34 30.81 -1.76
CA TRP A 236 -3.68 29.49 -1.22
C TRP A 236 -4.42 28.63 -2.23
N ALA A 237 -5.37 29.22 -2.95
CA ALA A 237 -6.13 28.53 -3.99
C ALA A 237 -5.24 28.07 -5.15
N ASP A 238 -4.28 28.90 -5.55
CA ASP A 238 -3.33 28.56 -6.61
C ASP A 238 -2.38 27.44 -6.19
N GLU A 239 -1.81 27.48 -4.98
CA GLU A 239 -0.98 26.39 -4.48
C GLU A 239 -1.77 25.08 -4.35
N LEU A 240 -2.99 25.12 -3.80
CA LEU A 240 -3.83 23.93 -3.71
C LEU A 240 -4.10 23.34 -5.09
N ARG A 241 -4.39 24.18 -6.09
CA ARG A 241 -4.61 23.74 -7.48
C ARG A 241 -3.38 23.04 -8.03
N GLU A 242 -2.19 23.64 -7.89
CA GLU A 242 -0.93 23.06 -8.35
C GLU A 242 -0.62 21.72 -7.64
N LEU A 243 -0.85 21.64 -6.33
CA LEU A 243 -0.67 20.40 -5.57
C LEU A 243 -1.63 19.30 -6.02
N LEU A 244 -2.90 19.62 -6.30
CA LEU A 244 -3.87 18.66 -6.82
C LEU A 244 -3.51 18.18 -8.24
N ILE A 245 -3.06 19.08 -9.11
CA ILE A 245 -2.59 18.74 -10.46
C ILE A 245 -1.40 17.78 -10.36
N ASN A 246 -0.38 18.14 -9.56
CA ASN A 246 0.81 17.32 -9.37
C ASN A 246 0.47 15.94 -8.78
N ALA A 247 -0.35 15.90 -7.72
CA ALA A 247 -0.77 14.66 -7.08
C ALA A 247 -1.52 13.73 -8.04
N THR A 248 -2.32 14.29 -8.95
CA THR A 248 -3.06 13.54 -9.98
C THR A 248 -2.09 13.01 -11.05
N GLN A 249 -1.21 13.85 -11.59
CA GLN A 249 -0.22 13.44 -12.60
C GLN A 249 0.69 12.31 -12.10
N LEU A 250 1.12 12.37 -10.84
CA LEU A 250 1.92 11.32 -10.21
C LEU A 250 1.23 9.96 -10.19
N ARG A 251 -0.09 9.93 -9.99
CA ARG A 251 -0.92 8.72 -9.92
C ARG A 251 -1.25 8.12 -11.28
N LEU A 252 -1.01 8.85 -12.38
CA LEU A 252 -1.19 8.37 -13.74
C LEU A 252 0.05 7.68 -14.32
N ARG A 253 1.15 7.57 -13.54
CA ARG A 253 2.37 6.86 -13.93
C ARG A 253 2.16 5.33 -13.85
N ALA A 254 1.50 4.76 -14.86
CA ALA A 254 1.22 3.33 -14.96
C ALA A 254 1.52 2.77 -16.37
N ASP A 255 1.87 1.48 -16.47
CA ASP A 255 2.07 0.78 -17.75
C ASP A 255 0.75 0.21 -18.31
N VAL A 256 -0.37 0.48 -17.64
CA VAL A 256 -1.73 0.03 -17.99
C VAL A 256 -2.70 1.21 -18.07
N SER A 257 -3.83 1.02 -18.74
CA SER A 257 -4.88 2.06 -18.80
C SER A 257 -5.43 2.38 -17.41
N VAL A 258 -5.49 3.68 -17.10
CA VAL A 258 -6.06 4.19 -15.85
C VAL A 258 -7.48 4.70 -16.13
N GLY A 259 -8.42 4.29 -15.27
CA GLY A 259 -9.77 4.83 -15.25
C GLY A 259 -9.99 5.76 -14.04
N ALA A 260 -11.03 6.58 -14.10
CA ALA A 260 -11.44 7.42 -12.98
C ALA A 260 -12.90 7.14 -12.59
N TYR A 261 -13.19 7.13 -11.30
CA TYR A 261 -14.59 7.16 -10.84
C TYR A 261 -15.14 8.57 -11.03
N LEU A 262 -16.36 8.69 -11.56
CA LEU A 262 -17.04 9.95 -11.76
C LEU A 262 -18.41 9.91 -11.08
N SER A 263 -18.49 10.29 -9.82
CA SER A 263 -19.77 10.27 -9.09
C SER A 263 -20.65 11.48 -9.41
N GLY A 264 -20.10 12.53 -10.03
CA GLY A 264 -20.76 13.84 -10.17
C GLY A 264 -20.61 14.72 -8.93
N GLY A 265 -20.15 14.16 -7.80
CA GLY A 265 -19.72 14.92 -6.63
C GLY A 265 -18.45 15.74 -6.91
N LEU A 266 -18.19 16.74 -6.06
CA LEU A 266 -17.11 17.71 -6.25
C LEU A 266 -15.73 17.02 -6.42
N ASP A 267 -15.40 16.07 -5.54
CA ASP A 267 -14.05 15.48 -5.48
C ASP A 267 -13.70 14.66 -6.73
N SER A 268 -14.63 13.80 -7.16
CA SER A 268 -14.48 12.97 -8.36
C SER A 268 -14.48 13.82 -9.62
N SER A 269 -15.32 14.85 -9.66
CA SER A 269 -15.42 15.80 -10.77
C SER A 269 -14.15 16.64 -10.93
N VAL A 270 -13.59 17.15 -9.84
CA VAL A 270 -12.31 17.89 -9.84
C VAL A 270 -11.18 16.97 -10.31
N THR A 271 -11.12 15.73 -9.81
CA THR A 271 -10.10 14.77 -10.23
C THR A 271 -10.21 14.46 -11.73
N ALA A 272 -11.41 14.16 -12.23
CA ALA A 272 -11.65 13.90 -13.65
C ALA A 272 -11.34 15.13 -14.53
N ALA A 273 -11.69 16.33 -14.08
CA ALA A 273 -11.38 17.57 -14.77
C ALA A 273 -9.87 17.83 -14.83
N ILE A 274 -9.12 17.53 -13.76
CA ILE A 274 -7.66 17.64 -13.76
C ILE A 274 -7.06 16.65 -14.78
N ILE A 275 -7.51 15.39 -14.78
CA ILE A 275 -7.04 14.39 -15.75
C ILE A 275 -7.30 14.89 -17.18
N ARG A 276 -8.50 15.40 -17.45
CA ARG A 276 -8.91 15.90 -18.76
C ARG A 276 -8.04 17.07 -19.24
N ASN A 277 -7.79 18.04 -18.37
CA ASN A 277 -7.25 19.34 -18.78
C ASN A 277 -5.72 19.44 -18.64
N TYR A 278 -5.10 18.62 -17.78
CA TYR A 278 -3.68 18.73 -17.43
C TYR A 278 -2.87 17.47 -17.78
N THR A 279 -3.47 16.52 -18.49
CA THR A 279 -2.83 15.25 -18.84
C THR A 279 -3.24 14.80 -20.24
N ASN A 280 -2.47 13.91 -20.84
CA ASN A 280 -2.80 13.28 -22.12
C ASN A 280 -3.37 11.87 -21.94
N ALA A 281 -3.72 11.48 -20.71
CA ALA A 281 -4.28 10.16 -20.45
C ALA A 281 -5.70 10.05 -21.03
N PRO A 282 -6.06 8.92 -21.66
CA PRO A 282 -7.45 8.65 -22.01
C PRO A 282 -8.34 8.75 -20.75
N LEU A 283 -9.43 9.50 -20.84
CA LEU A 283 -10.34 9.69 -19.71
C LEU A 283 -11.52 8.71 -19.82
N ASN A 284 -11.25 7.47 -19.40
CA ASN A 284 -12.27 6.44 -19.23
C ASN A 284 -12.86 6.60 -17.82
N THR A 285 -14.17 6.84 -17.73
CA THR A 285 -14.83 7.07 -16.45
C THR A 285 -15.89 6.03 -16.14
N PHE A 286 -16.08 5.76 -14.85
CA PHE A 286 -17.03 4.77 -14.37
C PHE A 286 -17.90 5.34 -13.25
N SER A 287 -19.19 5.01 -13.27
CA SER A 287 -20.14 5.39 -12.22
C SER A 287 -20.93 4.19 -11.70
N VAL A 288 -21.54 4.35 -10.53
CA VAL A 288 -22.55 3.43 -10.00
C VAL A 288 -23.81 4.24 -9.74
N ASN A 289 -24.95 3.65 -10.08
CA ASN A 289 -26.27 4.27 -9.93
C ASN A 289 -27.09 3.43 -8.98
N PHE A 290 -27.94 4.09 -8.21
CA PHE A 290 -28.81 3.45 -7.23
C PHE A 290 -30.27 3.62 -7.66
N ASN A 291 -31.09 2.59 -7.41
CA ASN A 291 -32.53 2.68 -7.68
C ASN A 291 -33.26 3.62 -6.71
N ASP A 292 -32.66 3.83 -5.53
CA ASP A 292 -33.17 4.75 -4.53
C ASP A 292 -32.68 6.17 -4.85
N LYS A 293 -33.63 7.08 -5.02
CA LYS A 293 -33.38 8.45 -5.47
C LYS A 293 -32.57 9.27 -4.49
N ASP A 294 -32.63 8.93 -3.20
CA ASP A 294 -31.87 9.65 -2.18
C ASP A 294 -30.36 9.37 -2.30
N TYR A 295 -29.98 8.31 -3.04
CA TYR A 295 -28.60 7.92 -3.32
C TYR A 295 -28.25 7.99 -4.80
N ASP A 296 -29.17 8.41 -5.68
CA ASP A 296 -28.94 8.45 -7.12
C ASP A 296 -28.27 9.76 -7.54
N GLU A 297 -26.98 9.68 -7.87
CA GLU A 297 -26.18 10.82 -8.33
C GLU A 297 -26.16 10.96 -9.87
N SER A 298 -26.98 10.18 -10.59
CA SER A 298 -26.95 10.07 -12.04
C SER A 298 -27.07 11.39 -12.80
N SER A 299 -27.85 12.35 -12.29
CA SER A 299 -28.00 13.67 -12.92
C SER A 299 -26.68 14.43 -12.97
N TYR A 300 -25.92 14.43 -11.88
CA TYR A 300 -24.62 15.08 -11.76
C TYR A 300 -23.55 14.35 -12.56
N GLN A 301 -23.60 13.01 -12.57
CA GLN A 301 -22.74 12.20 -13.43
C GLN A 301 -22.91 12.59 -14.91
N GLN A 302 -24.17 12.67 -15.37
CA GLN A 302 -24.49 13.04 -16.75
C GLN A 302 -24.07 14.46 -17.12
N GLU A 303 -24.13 15.40 -16.18
CA GLU A 303 -23.61 16.75 -16.37
C GLU A 303 -22.10 16.72 -16.64
N MET A 304 -21.34 16.03 -15.77
CA MET A 304 -19.89 15.96 -15.89
C MET A 304 -19.41 15.13 -17.10
N ILE A 305 -20.15 14.08 -17.48
CA ILE A 305 -19.85 13.31 -18.70
C ILE A 305 -19.93 14.21 -19.92
N ARG A 306 -20.96 15.06 -20.01
CA ARG A 306 -21.13 16.01 -21.13
C ARG A 306 -20.04 17.08 -21.13
N GLU A 307 -19.73 17.65 -19.96
CA GLU A 307 -18.74 18.72 -19.82
C GLU A 307 -17.32 18.23 -20.16
N LEU A 308 -16.93 17.06 -19.65
CA LEU A 308 -15.58 16.54 -19.81
C LEU A 308 -15.40 15.70 -21.09
N GLY A 309 -16.49 15.25 -21.70
CA GLY A 309 -16.47 14.42 -22.92
C GLY A 309 -15.77 13.08 -22.69
N THR A 310 -16.09 12.40 -21.59
CA THR A 310 -15.42 11.16 -21.17
C THR A 310 -15.95 9.92 -21.89
N ASP A 311 -15.12 8.90 -22.08
CA ASP A 311 -15.60 7.55 -22.46
C ASP A 311 -16.17 6.87 -21.19
N HIS A 312 -17.49 6.89 -21.05
CA HIS A 312 -18.18 6.60 -19.80
C HIS A 312 -18.90 5.24 -19.78
N GLN A 313 -18.79 4.51 -18.67
CA GLN A 313 -19.50 3.25 -18.41
C GLN A 313 -20.21 3.24 -17.05
#